data_AF-A0A534E6Q3-F1
#
_entry.id   AF-A0A534E6Q3-F1
#
_cell.length_a   1.000
_cell.length_b   1.000
_cell.length_c   1.000
_cell.angle_alpha   90.00
_cell.angle_beta   90.00
_cell.angle_gamma   90.00
#
_symmetry.space_group_name_H-M   'P 1'
#
loop_
_entity.id
_entity.type
_entity.pdbx_description
1 polymer ?
#
loop_
_entity_poly.entity_id
_entity_poly.type
_entity_poly.pdbx_seq_one_letter_code
_entity_poly.pdbx_strand_id
1 'polypeptide(L)'
;MKNRRDIEEPLTPEEVQAILSICSPRGVLVGGQALAFWADHLQVKRPANLVSGVTADADFIGDAALAKSLGKRLGWNTWIPSLDDATPQTGKVTHRLENGSVKQVDFLSGVVGL
;
A
#
# COMPACT_ATOMS: atom_id res chain seq x y z
N MET A 1 -2.30 -20.09 -17.68
CA MET A 1 -2.50 -18.74 -18.26
C MET A 1 -1.40 -17.84 -17.72
N LYS A 2 -0.64 -17.13 -18.58
CA LYS A 2 0.44 -16.24 -18.13
C LYS A 2 -0.16 -15.09 -17.32
N ASN A 3 0.19 -14.96 -16.04
CA ASN A 3 -0.08 -13.78 -15.22
C ASN A 3 0.56 -12.56 -15.89
N ARG A 4 -0.21 -11.76 -16.63
CA ARG A 4 0.17 -10.36 -16.83
C ARG A 4 0.15 -9.74 -15.44
N ARG A 5 1.33 -9.43 -14.89
CA ARG A 5 1.40 -8.47 -13.79
C ARG A 5 0.80 -7.20 -14.34
N ASP A 6 -0.30 -6.73 -13.74
CA ASP A 6 -0.80 -5.39 -14.00
C ASP A 6 0.38 -4.43 -13.82
N ILE A 7 0.53 -3.44 -14.71
CA ILE A 7 1.60 -2.46 -14.59
C ILE A 7 1.26 -1.62 -13.36
N GLU A 8 2.11 -1.62 -12.35
CA GLU A 8 1.91 -0.82 -11.15
C GLU A 8 2.27 0.65 -11.45
N GLU A 9 1.34 1.54 -11.15
CA GLU A 9 1.52 2.99 -11.26
C GLU A 9 1.81 3.56 -9.87
N PRO A 10 2.78 4.48 -9.74
CA PRO A 10 3.05 5.10 -8.46
C PRO A 10 1.91 5.93 -7.89
N LEU A 11 1.77 5.86 -6.57
CA LEU A 11 0.95 6.79 -5.79
C LEU A 11 1.53 8.21 -5.90
N THR A 12 0.66 9.21 -6.10
CA THR A 12 1.08 10.63 -6.05
C THR A 12 1.30 11.08 -4.61
N PRO A 13 2.04 12.17 -4.36
CA PRO A 13 2.21 12.71 -3.02
C PRO A 13 0.88 13.01 -2.31
N GLU A 14 -0.13 13.50 -3.03
CA GLU A 14 -1.46 13.79 -2.51
C GLU A 14 -2.21 12.51 -2.11
N GLU A 15 -2.09 11.45 -2.91
CA GLU A 15 -2.68 10.15 -2.59
C GLU A 15 -2.01 9.54 -1.35
N VAL A 16 -0.68 9.60 -1.26
CA VAL A 16 0.06 9.13 -0.09
C VAL A 16 -0.40 9.87 1.17
N GLN A 17 -0.49 11.21 1.12
CA GLN A 17 -0.99 12.01 2.24
C GLN A 17 -2.42 11.63 2.65
N ALA A 18 -3.31 11.45 1.67
CA ALA A 18 -4.68 11.02 1.94
C ALA A 18 -4.72 9.62 2.58
N ILE A 19 -3.97 8.66 2.04
CA ILE A 19 -3.87 7.29 2.56
C ILE A 19 -3.36 7.30 4.01
N LEU A 20 -2.27 8.02 4.29
CA LEU A 20 -1.71 8.13 5.65
C LEU A 20 -2.72 8.74 6.63
N SER A 21 -3.41 9.79 6.23
CA SER A 21 -4.45 10.45 7.03
C SER A 21 -5.65 9.53 7.30
N ILE A 22 -6.06 8.71 6.33
CA ILE A 22 -7.16 7.76 6.48
C ILE A 22 -6.79 6.58 7.36
N CYS A 23 -5.56 6.07 7.21
CA CYS A 23 -5.10 4.88 7.92
C CYS A 23 -4.71 5.16 9.38
N SER A 24 -4.27 6.37 9.69
CA SER A 24 -3.93 6.78 11.07
C SER A 24 -5.17 6.91 11.97
N PRO A 25 -5.12 6.51 13.26
CA PRO A 25 -4.00 5.88 13.97
C PRO A 25 -4.05 4.33 13.94
N ARG A 26 -4.93 3.74 13.12
CA ARG A 26 -5.27 2.31 13.19
C ARG A 26 -4.33 1.41 12.39
N GLY A 27 -3.70 1.95 11.35
CA GLY A 27 -2.75 1.23 10.51
C GLY A 27 -1.31 1.61 10.84
N VAL A 28 -0.40 0.65 10.72
CA VAL A 28 1.04 0.87 10.80
C VAL A 28 1.63 0.76 9.41
N LEU A 29 2.17 1.86 8.88
CA LEU A 29 2.88 1.85 7.60
C LEU A 29 4.13 0.99 7.72
N VAL A 30 4.35 0.09 6.77
CA VAL A 30 5.52 -0.80 6.70
C VAL A 30 6.15 -0.75 5.30
N GLY A 31 7.20 -1.53 5.07
CA GLY A 31 7.85 -1.63 3.76
C GLY A 31 8.65 -0.39 3.35
N GLY A 32 8.76 -0.16 2.04
CA GLY A 32 9.59 0.90 1.46
C GLY A 32 9.12 2.31 1.81
N GLN A 33 7.81 2.55 1.81
CA GLN A 33 7.21 3.84 2.19
C GLN A 33 7.50 4.20 3.66
N ALA A 34 7.46 3.24 4.59
CA ALA A 34 7.83 3.49 5.98
C ALA A 34 9.30 3.90 6.12
N LEU A 35 10.20 3.20 5.44
CA LEU A 35 11.62 3.52 5.45
C LEU A 35 11.89 4.90 4.83
N ALA A 36 11.20 5.22 3.73
CA ALA A 36 11.29 6.52 3.09
C ALA A 36 10.85 7.65 4.01
N PHE A 37 9.72 7.49 4.70
CA PHE A 37 9.22 8.45 5.69
C PHE A 37 10.27 8.72 6.77
N TRP A 38 10.84 7.67 7.37
CA TRP A 38 11.83 7.84 8.44
C TRP A 38 13.15 8.44 7.94
N ALA A 39 13.59 8.10 6.72
CA ALA A 39 14.77 8.72 6.13
C ALA A 39 14.59 10.24 5.95
N ASP A 40 13.42 10.69 5.51
CA ASP A 40 13.12 12.12 5.40
C ASP A 40 13.00 12.78 6.76
N HIS A 41 12.27 12.14 7.68
CA HIS A 41 12.03 12.66 9.03
C HIS A 41 13.34 12.85 9.81
N LEU A 42 14.26 11.89 9.69
CA LEU A 42 15.58 11.90 10.33
C LEU A 42 16.64 12.62 9.50
N GLN A 43 16.28 13.19 8.34
CA GLN A 43 17.19 13.89 7.42
C GLN A 43 18.41 13.06 7.00
N VAL A 44 18.23 11.74 6.88
CA VAL A 44 19.27 10.82 6.44
C VAL A 44 19.32 10.80 4.92
N LYS A 45 20.52 10.95 4.35
CA LYS A 45 20.71 10.86 2.90
C LYS A 45 20.25 9.49 2.40
N ARG A 46 19.21 9.49 1.56
CA ARG A 46 18.70 8.26 0.95
C ARG A 46 19.76 7.63 0.04
N PRO A 47 20.05 6.32 0.18
CA PRO A 47 20.80 5.57 -0.81
C PRO A 47 20.13 5.71 -2.18
N ALA A 48 20.91 5.78 -3.27
CA ALA A 48 20.36 6.01 -4.62
C ALA A 48 19.33 4.94 -5.04
N ASN A 49 19.51 3.71 -4.58
CA ASN A 49 18.57 2.59 -4.76
C ASN A 49 17.28 2.72 -3.93
N LEU A 50 17.30 3.52 -2.86
CA LEU A 50 16.11 3.83 -2.09
C LEU A 50 15.24 4.87 -2.81
N VAL A 51 15.85 5.80 -3.56
CA VAL A 51 15.14 6.85 -4.32
C VAL A 51 14.21 6.25 -5.38
N SER A 52 14.62 5.14 -6.02
CA SER A 52 13.75 4.36 -6.92
C SER A 52 12.77 3.43 -6.22
N GLY A 53 13.00 3.17 -4.93
CA GLY A 53 12.22 2.26 -4.07
C GLY A 53 11.39 2.99 -3.01
N VAL A 54 11.14 4.29 -3.17
CA VAL A 54 10.07 5.00 -2.45
C VAL A 54 8.82 4.82 -3.31
N THR A 55 8.12 3.74 -3.02
CA THR A 55 7.54 2.77 -3.98
C THR A 55 6.22 3.17 -4.62
N ALA A 56 5.88 2.44 -5.69
CA ALA A 56 4.65 2.61 -6.46
C ALA A 56 3.36 2.24 -5.69
N ASP A 57 3.50 1.66 -4.50
CA ASP A 57 2.48 1.07 -3.63
C ASP A 57 2.66 1.54 -2.18
N ALA A 58 1.69 1.21 -1.31
CA ALA A 58 1.79 1.43 0.12
C ALA A 58 1.33 0.20 0.91
N ASP A 59 2.11 -0.21 1.90
CA ASP A 59 1.83 -1.37 2.75
C ASP A 59 1.48 -0.97 4.18
N PHE A 60 0.41 -1.55 4.71
CA PHE A 60 0.01 -1.36 6.10
C PHE A 60 -0.16 -2.69 6.83
N ILE A 61 0.27 -2.75 8.08
CA ILE A 61 -0.33 -3.69 9.04
C ILE A 61 -1.68 -3.09 9.45
N GLY A 62 -2.76 -3.83 9.26
CA GLY A 62 -4.12 -3.36 9.56
C GLY A 62 -5.19 -4.43 9.34
N ASP A 63 -6.42 -4.14 9.77
CA ASP A 63 -7.56 -5.06 9.64
C ASP A 63 -8.39 -4.83 8.36
N ALA A 64 -9.28 -5.77 8.06
CA ALA A 64 -10.20 -5.68 6.91
C ALA A 64 -11.14 -4.46 6.98
N ALA A 65 -11.45 -3.95 8.18
CA ALA A 65 -12.30 -2.77 8.34
C ALA A 65 -11.56 -1.50 7.92
N LEU A 66 -10.25 -1.43 8.16
CA LEU A 66 -9.39 -0.35 7.71
C LEU A 66 -9.28 -0.33 6.18
N ALA A 67 -9.07 -1.49 5.55
CA ALA A 67 -9.05 -1.62 4.09
C ALA A 67 -10.37 -1.13 3.45
N LYS A 68 -11.52 -1.57 4.00
CA LYS A 68 -12.86 -1.11 3.55
C LYS A 68 -13.05 0.40 3.73
N SER A 69 -12.61 0.94 4.87
CA SER A 69 -12.68 2.37 5.16
C SER A 69 -11.86 3.17 4.14
N LEU A 70 -10.63 2.71 3.83
CA LEU A 70 -9.77 3.35 2.85
C LEU A 70 -10.41 3.35 1.46
N GLY A 71 -10.79 2.18 0.94
CA GLY A 71 -11.38 2.07 -0.39
C GLY A 71 -12.65 2.92 -0.52
N LYS A 72 -13.52 2.93 0.50
CA LYS A 72 -14.70 3.80 0.52
C LYS A 72 -14.36 5.28 0.46
N ARG A 73 -13.36 5.75 1.23
CA ARG A 73 -12.99 7.17 1.29
C ARG A 73 -12.26 7.65 0.04
N LEU A 74 -11.51 6.77 -0.62
CA LEU A 74 -10.82 7.08 -1.87
C LEU A 74 -11.69 6.84 -3.12
N GLY A 75 -12.81 6.13 -2.99
CA GLY A 75 -13.60 5.67 -4.14
C GLY A 75 -12.88 4.57 -4.93
N TRP A 76 -12.05 3.77 -4.27
CA TRP A 76 -11.23 2.70 -4.86
C TRP A 76 -11.83 1.34 -4.57
N ASN A 77 -11.49 0.35 -5.39
CA ASN A 77 -11.98 -1.01 -5.21
C ASN A 77 -11.32 -1.65 -3.99
N THR A 78 -12.10 -2.37 -3.19
CA THR A 78 -11.58 -3.12 -2.04
C THR A 78 -11.79 -4.61 -2.27
N TRP A 79 -10.73 -5.39 -2.14
CA TRP A 79 -10.77 -6.84 -2.05
C TRP A 79 -10.43 -7.26 -0.62
N ILE A 80 -11.19 -8.21 -0.08
CA ILE A 80 -10.97 -8.80 1.24
C ILE A 80 -10.83 -10.31 1.03
N PRO A 81 -9.75 -10.94 1.52
CA PRO A 81 -9.57 -12.37 1.38
C PRO A 81 -10.62 -13.16 2.16
N SER A 82 -10.98 -14.31 1.60
CA SER A 82 -11.80 -15.36 2.18
C SER A 82 -10.94 -16.43 2.84
N LEU A 83 -11.57 -17.41 3.50
CA LEU A 83 -10.85 -18.52 4.14
C LEU A 83 -10.10 -19.42 3.14
N ASP A 84 -10.51 -19.42 1.88
CA ASP A 84 -9.89 -20.21 0.82
C ASP A 84 -8.68 -19.49 0.17
N ASP A 85 -8.46 -18.22 0.50
CA ASP A 85 -7.32 -17.46 0.01
C ASP A 85 -6.09 -17.72 0.88
N ALA A 86 -5.07 -18.40 0.33
CA ALA A 86 -3.80 -18.67 1.00
C ALA A 86 -2.89 -17.42 1.03
N THR A 87 -3.26 -16.41 1.83
CA THR A 87 -2.59 -15.10 1.88
C THR A 87 -2.51 -14.54 3.31
N PRO A 88 -1.41 -13.85 3.68
CA PRO A 88 -1.35 -13.10 4.93
C PRO A 88 -2.09 -11.75 4.87
N GLN A 89 -2.61 -11.37 3.71
CA GLN A 89 -3.34 -10.11 3.53
C GLN A 89 -4.64 -10.10 4.34
N THR A 90 -5.00 -8.95 4.87
CA THR A 90 -6.31 -8.66 5.48
C THR A 90 -7.20 -7.85 4.55
N GLY A 91 -6.61 -7.28 3.50
CA GLY A 91 -7.32 -6.59 2.44
C GLY A 91 -6.35 -5.98 1.42
N LYS A 92 -6.92 -5.54 0.32
CA LYS A 92 -6.20 -4.82 -0.74
C LYS A 92 -7.13 -3.77 -1.33
N VAL A 93 -6.61 -2.56 -1.53
CA VAL A 93 -7.35 -1.45 -2.13
C VAL A 93 -6.68 -1.07 -3.44
N THR A 94 -7.41 -1.09 -4.54
CA THR A 94 -6.86 -0.83 -5.88
C THR A 94 -7.65 0.19 -6.68
N HIS A 95 -6.93 0.94 -7.53
CA HIS A 95 -7.49 1.83 -8.52
C HIS A 95 -6.89 1.51 -9.89
N ARG A 96 -7.74 1.06 -10.82
CA ARG A 96 -7.33 0.79 -12.21
C ARG A 96 -7.53 2.05 -13.04
N LEU A 97 -6.44 2.53 -13.63
CA LEU A 97 -6.41 3.71 -14.50
C LEU A 97 -6.86 3.37 -15.92
N GLU A 98 -7.20 4.39 -16.71
CA GLU A 98 -7.68 4.23 -18.09
C GLU A 98 -6.68 3.53 -19.02
N ASN A 99 -5.38 3.75 -18.78
CA ASN A 99 -4.28 3.08 -19.49
C ASN A 99 -4.08 1.62 -19.06
N GLY A 100 -4.86 1.12 -18.09
CA GLY A 100 -4.79 -0.22 -17.55
C GLY A 100 -3.77 -0.43 -16.43
N SER A 101 -2.97 0.58 -16.05
CA SER A 101 -2.10 0.50 -14.88
C SER A 101 -2.91 0.55 -13.58
N VAL A 102 -2.32 0.08 -12.48
CA VAL A 102 -3.00 -0.09 -11.20
C VAL A 102 -2.21 0.58 -10.09
N LYS A 103 -2.91 1.38 -9.29
CA LYS A 103 -2.43 1.85 -7.99
C LYS A 103 -2.94 0.91 -6.90
N GLN A 104 -2.13 0.67 -5.87
CA GLN A 104 -2.42 -0.33 -4.86
C GLN A 104 -2.02 0.11 -3.45
N VAL A 105 -2.84 -0.29 -2.48
CA VAL A 105 -2.51 -0.27 -1.05
C VAL A 105 -2.83 -1.65 -0.48
N ASP A 106 -1.82 -2.30 0.10
CA ASP A 106 -1.95 -3.63 0.68
C ASP A 106 -2.07 -3.55 2.20
N PHE A 107 -2.95 -4.39 2.74
CA PHE A 107 -3.13 -4.56 4.18
C PHE A 107 -2.74 -5.98 4.58
N LEU A 108 -1.87 -6.08 5.56
CA LEU A 108 -1.29 -7.32 6.08
C LEU A 108 -1.76 -7.56 7.51
N SER A 109 -1.93 -8.83 7.88
CA SER A 109 -2.21 -9.24 9.26
C SER A 109 -0.98 -9.10 10.18
N GLY A 110 0.21 -9.09 9.58
CA GLY A 110 1.49 -8.93 10.25
C GLY A 110 2.64 -9.08 9.25
N VAL A 111 3.86 -8.77 9.70
CA VAL A 111 5.09 -9.02 8.95
C VAL A 111 5.62 -10.41 9.33
N VAL A 112 5.87 -11.25 8.34
CA VAL A 112 6.42 -12.61 8.53
C VAL A 112 7.82 -12.70 7.91
N GLY A 113 8.75 -13.33 8.63
CA GLY A 113 10.16 -13.45 8.24
C GLY A 113 11.05 -12.46 8.99
N LEU A 114 11.97 -13.00 9.81
CA LEU A 114 13.14 -12.33 10.38
C LEU A 114 14.38 -12.86 9.67
#